data_AF-A0AAE7JCD3-F1
#
_entry.id   AF-A0AAE7JCD3-F1
#
_cell.length_a   1.000
_cell.length_b   1.000
_cell.length_c   1.000
_cell.angle_alpha   90.00
_cell.angle_beta   90.00
_cell.angle_gamma   90.00
#
_symmetry.space_group_name_H-M   'P 1'
#
loop_
_entity.id
_entity.type
_entity.pdbx_description
1 polymer ?
#
loop_
_entity_poly.entity_id
_entity_poly.type
_entity_poly.pdbx_seq_one_letter_code
_entity_poly.pdbx_strand_id
1 'polypeptide(L)'
;MSQQNLDRFLKQAASDPSLTAKVQAARTPEELIQVAADHGHELHHATVVRHNLHNMAGMSDEEITAMGNKIFEQNFGDVFIGRFI
;
A
#
# COMPACT_ATOMS: atom_id res chain seq x y z
N MET A 1 -7.95 7.55 -14.57
CA MET A 1 -6.55 8.04 -14.55
C MET A 1 -5.91 7.72 -13.21
N SER A 2 -5.55 6.46 -12.92
CA SER A 2 -5.22 6.05 -11.55
C SER A 2 -3.76 5.65 -11.32
N GLN A 3 -3.06 5.13 -12.34
CA GLN A 3 -1.71 4.59 -12.14
C GLN A 3 -0.68 5.70 -11.90
N GLN A 4 -0.73 6.76 -12.71
CA GLN A 4 0.19 7.89 -12.55
C GLN A 4 -0.03 8.65 -11.22
N ASN A 5 -1.25 8.66 -10.69
CA ASN A 5 -1.55 9.21 -9.37
C ASN A 5 -1.02 8.30 -8.25
N LEU A 6 -1.15 6.97 -8.41
CA LEU A 6 -0.55 6.00 -7.51
C LEU A 6 0.97 6.18 -7.42
N ASP A 7 1.66 6.32 -8.54
CA ASP A 7 3.11 6.49 -8.56
C ASP A 7 3.54 7.80 -7.85
N ARG A 8 2.78 8.89 -8.04
CA ARG A 8 3.02 10.15 -7.33
C ARG A 8 2.77 10.03 -5.83
N PHE A 9 1.70 9.34 -5.45
CA PHE A 9 1.36 9.08 -4.05
C PHE A 9 2.45 8.26 -3.36
N LEU A 10 2.89 7.16 -3.96
CA LEU A 10 3.96 6.31 -3.43
C LEU A 10 5.28 7.07 -3.31
N LYS A 11 5.62 7.89 -4.32
CA LYS A 11 6.81 8.75 -4.26
C LYS A 11 6.74 9.76 -3.11
N GLN A 12 5.58 10.35 -2.87
CA GLN A 12 5.38 11.25 -1.74
C GLN A 12 5.47 10.49 -0.41
N ALA A 13 4.81 9.35 -0.30
CA ALA A 13 4.84 8.51 0.89
C ALA A 13 6.27 8.14 1.27
N ALA A 14 7.08 7.67 0.32
CA ALA A 14 8.49 7.33 0.54
C ALA A 14 9.36 8.53 1.00
N SER A 15 8.96 9.76 0.68
CA SER A 15 9.67 10.98 1.09
C SER A 15 9.15 11.62 2.37
N ASP A 16 8.00 11.18 2.89
CA ASP A 16 7.34 11.72 4.08
C ASP A 16 7.10 10.60 5.11
N PRO A 17 7.90 10.54 6.19
CA PRO A 17 7.76 9.52 7.23
C PRO A 17 6.39 9.51 7.91
N SER A 18 5.73 10.68 8.02
CA SER A 18 4.39 10.78 8.60
C SER A 18 3.36 10.13 7.68
N LEU A 19 3.47 10.38 6.37
CA LEU A 19 2.61 9.74 5.38
C LEU A 19 2.89 8.23 5.29
N THR A 20 4.15 7.81 5.33
CA THR A 20 4.52 6.38 5.39
C THR A 20 3.80 5.69 6.56
N ALA A 21 3.85 6.28 7.77
CA ALA A 21 3.20 5.69 8.93
C ALA A 21 1.68 5.59 8.77
N LYS A 22 1.03 6.60 8.16
CA LYS A 22 -0.42 6.56 7.85
C LYS A 22 -0.76 5.47 6.85
N VAL A 23 0.06 5.30 5.82
CA VAL A 23 -0.12 4.27 4.79
C VAL A 23 0.05 2.88 5.41
N GLN A 24 1.05 2.66 6.25
CA GLN A 24 1.26 1.40 6.97
C GLN A 24 0.14 1.07 7.97
N ALA A 25 -0.47 2.10 8.56
CA ALA A 25 -1.61 1.93 9.47
C ALA A 25 -2.90 1.52 8.75
N ALA A 26 -3.02 1.75 7.44
CA ALA A 26 -4.20 1.39 6.67
C ALA A 26 -4.32 -0.13 6.52
N ARG A 27 -5.51 -0.64 6.84
CA ARG A 27 -5.88 -2.06 6.80
C ARG A 27 -6.76 -2.40 5.60
N THR A 28 -7.34 -1.39 4.94
CA THR A 28 -8.26 -1.56 3.81
C THR A 28 -7.91 -0.70 2.60
N PRO A 29 -8.36 -1.06 1.39
CA PRO A 29 -8.24 -0.22 0.21
C PRO A 29 -8.88 1.16 0.40
N GLU A 30 -10.02 1.23 1.07
CA GLU A 30 -10.78 2.45 1.34
C GLU A 30 -9.99 3.41 2.24
N GLU A 31 -9.35 2.90 3.29
CA GLU A 31 -8.49 3.69 4.16
C GLU A 31 -7.29 4.26 3.40
N LEU A 32 -6.66 3.48 2.51
CA LEU A 32 -5.58 3.99 1.66
C LEU A 32 -6.05 5.06 0.68
N ILE A 33 -7.23 4.88 0.09
CA ILE A 33 -7.83 5.90 -0.79
C ILE A 33 -8.06 7.19 -0.01
N GLN A 34 -8.55 7.10 1.24
CA GLN A 34 -8.75 8.27 2.07
C GLN A 34 -7.41 8.96 2.41
N VAL A 35 -6.40 8.19 2.82
CA VAL A 35 -5.05 8.73 3.09
C VAL A 35 -4.46 9.40 1.85
N ALA A 36 -4.65 8.81 0.66
CA ALA A 36 -4.21 9.41 -0.60
C ALA A 36 -4.98 10.71 -0.92
N ALA A 37 -6.30 10.71 -0.72
CA ALA A 37 -7.17 11.86 -0.95
C ALA A 37 -6.82 13.04 -0.03
N ASP A 38 -6.55 12.77 1.25
CA ASP A 38 -6.10 13.77 2.24
C ASP A 38 -4.78 14.45 1.84
N HIS A 39 -4.00 13.78 0.99
CA HIS A 39 -2.73 14.27 0.45
C HIS A 39 -2.83 14.73 -1.02
N GLY A 40 -4.04 14.89 -1.55
CA GLY A 40 -4.30 15.45 -2.89
C GLY A 40 -4.17 14.45 -4.04
N HIS A 41 -4.16 13.14 -3.75
CA HIS A 41 -4.10 12.08 -4.76
C HIS A 41 -5.44 11.36 -4.88
N GLU A 42 -5.97 11.32 -6.09
CA GLU A 42 -7.17 10.53 -6.37
C GLU A 42 -6.77 9.13 -6.84
N LEU A 43 -7.13 8.11 -6.03
CA LEU A 43 -6.94 6.69 -6.33
C LEU A 43 -8.29 5.99 -6.48
N HIS A 44 -8.36 4.99 -7.36
CA HIS A 44 -9.51 4.12 -7.48
C HIS A 44 -9.25 2.78 -6.78
N HIS A 45 -10.31 2.20 -6.21
CA HIS A 45 -10.26 0.91 -5.51
C HIS A 45 -9.56 -0.17 -6.34
N ALA A 46 -9.95 -0.34 -7.60
CA ALA A 46 -9.35 -1.35 -8.48
C ALA A 46 -7.84 -1.19 -8.67
N THR A 47 -7.34 0.04 -8.61
CA THR A 47 -5.91 0.37 -8.77
C THR A 47 -5.14 0.00 -7.51
N VAL A 48 -5.71 0.32 -6.35
CA VAL A 48 -5.13 -0.01 -5.05
C VAL A 48 -5.04 -1.52 -4.88
N VAL A 49 -6.14 -2.24 -5.14
CA VAL A 49 -6.20 -3.70 -5.05
C VAL A 49 -5.23 -4.35 -6.04
N ARG A 50 -5.20 -3.90 -7.31
CA ARG A 50 -4.29 -4.47 -8.31
C ARG A 50 -2.83 -4.28 -7.92
N HIS A 51 -2.46 -3.12 -7.39
CA HIS A 51 -1.10 -2.87 -6.94
C HIS A 51 -0.73 -3.77 -5.75
N ASN A 52 -1.62 -3.86 -4.75
CA ASN A 52 -1.40 -4.72 -3.60
C ASN A 52 -1.20 -6.19 -4.00
N LEU A 53 -2.07 -6.72 -4.87
CA LEU A 53 -1.94 -8.09 -5.39
C LEU A 53 -0.66 -8.28 -6.20
N HIS A 54 -0.23 -7.28 -6.97
CA HIS A 54 1.03 -7.33 -7.70
C HIS A 54 2.23 -7.42 -6.76
N ASN A 55 2.26 -6.63 -5.69
CA ASN A 55 3.32 -6.68 -4.68
C ASN A 55 3.33 -8.04 -3.96
N MET A 56 2.16 -8.57 -3.58
CA MET A 56 2.06 -9.91 -2.99
C MET A 56 2.58 -11.01 -3.93
N ALA A 57 2.25 -10.93 -5.22
CA ALA A 57 2.71 -11.89 -6.21
C ALA A 57 4.23 -11.83 -6.44
N GLY A 58 4.88 -10.73 -6.05
CA GLY A 58 6.34 -10.57 -6.10
C GLY A 58 7.07 -11.07 -4.85
N MET A 59 6.36 -11.42 -3.77
CA MET A 59 6.98 -11.91 -2.54
C MET A 59 7.43 -13.37 -2.68
N SER A 60 8.54 -13.73 -2.05
CA SER A 60 9.01 -15.12 -1.99
C SER A 60 8.16 -15.96 -1.02
N ASP A 61 8.24 -17.28 -1.15
CA ASP A 61 7.57 -18.21 -0.23
C ASP A 61 8.01 -17.98 1.23
N GLU A 62 9.28 -17.66 1.46
CA GLU A 62 9.80 -17.31 2.79
C GLU A 62 9.21 -16.01 3.33
N GLU A 63 9.07 -14.99 2.50
CA GLU A 63 8.46 -13.70 2.89
C GLU A 63 6.97 -13.87 3.23
N ILE A 64 6.24 -14.63 2.40
CA ILE A 64 4.84 -14.97 2.63
C ILE A 64 4.70 -15.76 3.94
N THR A 65 5.57 -16.75 4.17
CA THR A 65 5.57 -17.57 5.40
C THR A 65 5.88 -16.73 6.63
N ALA A 66 6.84 -15.81 6.55
CA ALA A 66 7.23 -14.93 7.65
C ALA A 66 6.09 -13.96 8.04
N MET A 67 5.27 -13.54 7.08
CA MET A 67 4.08 -12.75 7.38
C MET A 67 2.93 -13.60 7.95
N GLY A 68 2.81 -14.86 7.54
CA GLY A 68 1.79 -15.79 8.02
C GLY A 68 0.36 -15.24 7.85
N ASN A 69 -0.50 -15.43 8.85
CA ASN A 69 -1.88 -14.92 8.82
C ASN A 69 -1.97 -13.38 8.79
N LYS A 70 -0.89 -12.66 9.12
CA LYS A 70 -0.89 -11.20 9.16
C LYS A 70 -1.06 -10.55 7.79
N ILE A 71 -0.75 -11.27 6.69
CA ILE A 71 -1.06 -10.83 5.32
C ILE A 71 -2.55 -10.48 5.17
N PHE A 72 -3.42 -11.27 5.78
CA PHE A 72 -4.88 -11.15 5.61
C PHE A 72 -5.54 -10.31 6.69
N GLU A 73 -4.92 -10.23 7.87
CA GLU A 73 -5.54 -9.59 9.03
C GLU A 73 -5.09 -8.14 9.24
N GLN A 74 -3.85 -7.77 8.87
CA GLN A 74 -3.26 -6.50 9.32
C GLN A 74 -2.33 -5.82 8.29
N ASN A 75 -1.54 -6.54 7.49
CA ASN A 75 -0.40 -5.94 6.79
C ASN A 75 -0.72 -5.28 5.43
N PHE A 76 -1.97 -4.87 5.17
CA PHE A 76 -2.36 -4.33 3.86
C PHE A 76 -1.51 -3.12 3.45
N GLY A 77 -1.37 -2.11 4.32
CA GLY A 77 -0.53 -0.94 4.08
C GLY A 77 0.95 -1.26 3.85
N ASP A 78 1.50 -2.23 4.60
CA ASP A 78 2.90 -2.66 4.48
C ASP A 78 3.18 -3.35 3.14
N VAL A 79 2.26 -4.22 2.71
CA VAL A 79 2.32 -4.88 1.39
C VAL A 79 2.18 -3.84 0.28
N PHE A 80 1.31 -2.86 0.48
CA PHE A 80 1.01 -1.85 -0.51
C PHE A 80 2.21 -0.96 -0.86
N ILE A 81 3.01 -0.53 0.11
CA ILE A 81 4.19 0.30 -0.18
C ILE A 81 5.40 -0.50 -0.65
N GLY A 82 5.34 -1.83 -0.54
CA GLY A 82 6.52 -2.68 -0.63
C GLY A 82 7.40 -2.45 0.60
N ARG A 83 7.67 -3.51 1.36
CA ARG A 83 8.44 -3.42 2.60
C ARG A 83 9.83 -2.80 2.28
N PHE A 84 10.06 -1.55 2.67
CA PHE A 84 11.40 -0.97 2.69
C PHE A 84 12.15 -1.64 3.85
N ILE A 85 12.93 -2.68 3.52
CA ILE A 85 13.95 -3.25 4.41
C ILE A 85 15.27 -2.56 4.11
#